data_AF-A0A7G2CR95-F1
#
_entry.id   AF-A0A7G2CR95-F1
#
_cell.length_a   1.000
_cell.length_b   1.000
_cell.length_c   1.000
_cell.angle_alpha   90.00
_cell.angle_beta   90.00
_cell.angle_gamma   90.00
#
_symmetry.space_group_name_H-M   'P 1'
#
loop_
_entity.id
_entity.type
_entity.pdbx_description
1 polymer ?
#
loop_
_entity_poly.entity_id
_entity_poly.type
_entity_poly.pdbx_seq_one_letter_code
_entity_poly.pdbx_strand_id
1 'polypeptide(L)'
;MVNYGATPTVNPSAFMQLAAMNAMMANMLAAQTSLTPGAPPSYPPPAAAGAPFSFPAMPAVSPAPVNKPVLHPNGGALDTAAEKTAKKEQILAEKVAIEMANIRKIFRKQGREGAPTVNVYDPTFHYIYEVPTAAVTHLPPAKLNITRLVLCRSYHPSEPHRCLQQHLCKFVHVDCDLTTVPAQPIHVNYTYRALANCTYSRLPEGEVLEIPSESGKEEMTAMPSDHLLITRGSVWWYRKLHPEYTAVVDDKVFEVKTPETPAPSRRCVNYDHGCVCSDGHHCAYLHFITVDDTLSAPFRRKIQASAATYEEMNKPAEEEGEKDTAPPLEHVWLRAAKADVMGDSPEGTYFYLPPGGMTLTKVDKSAVVGEIPGAEESGGVSEASQQS
;
A
#
# COMPACT_ATOMS: atom_id res chain seq x y z
N MET A 1 32.52 -8.92 -55.65
CA MET A 1 32.97 -10.07 -54.82
C MET A 1 32.71 -9.70 -53.37
N VAL A 2 31.70 -10.30 -52.75
CA VAL A 2 31.30 -10.02 -51.37
C VAL A 2 32.03 -11.00 -50.46
N ASN A 3 32.75 -10.47 -49.48
CA ASN A 3 33.62 -11.22 -48.58
C ASN A 3 32.79 -11.72 -47.39
N TYR A 4 32.57 -13.04 -47.30
CA TYR A 4 31.99 -13.70 -46.12
C TYR A 4 33.14 -14.12 -45.20
N GLY A 5 33.25 -13.50 -44.03
CA GLY A 5 34.26 -13.88 -43.06
C GLY A 5 33.91 -13.43 -41.65
N ALA A 6 33.36 -14.36 -40.85
CA ALA A 6 33.77 -14.64 -39.47
C ALA A 6 32.75 -15.61 -38.85
N THR A 7 33.16 -16.86 -38.62
CA THR A 7 32.42 -17.78 -37.76
C THR A 7 32.62 -17.37 -36.29
N PRO A 8 31.54 -17.27 -35.48
CA PRO A 8 31.68 -16.91 -34.08
C PRO A 8 32.33 -18.05 -33.29
N THR A 9 33.40 -17.71 -32.58
CA THR A 9 34.04 -18.59 -31.59
C THR A 9 33.13 -18.72 -30.37
N VAL A 10 32.55 -19.90 -30.18
CA VAL A 10 31.71 -20.22 -29.02
C VAL A 10 32.59 -20.41 -27.80
N ASN A 11 32.31 -19.67 -26.72
CA ASN A 11 33.01 -19.76 -25.46
C ASN A 11 32.64 -21.08 -24.74
N PRO A 12 33.58 -22.03 -24.55
CA PRO A 12 33.30 -23.33 -23.94
C PRO A 12 32.90 -23.24 -22.45
N SER A 13 33.18 -22.11 -21.78
CA SER A 13 32.80 -21.87 -20.38
C SER A 13 31.28 -21.77 -20.19
N ALA A 14 30.57 -21.15 -21.15
CA ALA A 14 29.13 -20.97 -21.09
C ALA A 14 28.37 -22.31 -21.21
N PHE A 15 28.94 -23.27 -21.95
CA PHE A 15 28.35 -24.60 -22.10
C PHE A 15 28.46 -25.45 -20.83
N MET A 16 29.57 -25.31 -20.11
CA MET A 16 29.78 -25.99 -18.82
C MET A 16 28.85 -25.45 -17.73
N GLN A 17 28.63 -24.13 -17.68
CA GLN A 17 27.71 -23.51 -16.72
C GLN A 17 26.25 -23.92 -16.98
N LEU A 18 25.82 -23.99 -18.25
CA LEU A 18 24.48 -24.43 -18.60
C LEU A 18 24.25 -25.93 -18.30
N ALA A 19 25.27 -26.77 -18.50
CA ALA A 19 25.21 -28.18 -18.14
C ALA A 19 25.12 -28.39 -16.62
N ALA A 20 25.85 -27.58 -15.82
CA ALA A 20 25.79 -27.63 -14.36
C ALA A 20 24.42 -27.17 -13.81
N MET A 21 23.83 -26.12 -14.38
CA MET A 21 22.49 -25.67 -14.00
C MET A 21 21.40 -26.68 -14.35
N ASN A 22 21.49 -27.31 -15.53
CA ASN A 22 20.54 -28.36 -15.92
C ASN A 22 20.65 -29.62 -15.03
N ALA A 23 21.86 -29.97 -14.57
CA ALA A 23 22.06 -31.07 -13.63
C ALA A 23 21.49 -30.75 -12.23
N MET A 24 21.60 -29.50 -11.75
CA MET A 24 20.98 -29.07 -10.49
C MET A 24 19.45 -29.08 -10.55
N MET A 25 18.85 -28.61 -11.65
CA MET A 25 17.39 -28.67 -11.81
C MET A 25 16.87 -30.11 -11.89
N ALA A 26 17.58 -31.00 -12.58
CA ALA A 26 17.21 -32.42 -12.66
C ALA A 26 17.25 -33.10 -11.27
N ASN A 27 18.24 -32.77 -10.43
CA ASN A 27 18.32 -33.29 -9.06
C ASN A 27 17.24 -32.71 -8.12
N MET A 28 16.82 -31.46 -8.31
CA MET A 28 15.68 -30.90 -7.56
C MET A 28 14.35 -31.57 -7.94
N LEU A 29 14.13 -31.85 -9.23
CA LEU A 29 12.93 -32.56 -9.69
C LEU A 29 12.91 -34.03 -9.24
N ALA A 30 14.07 -34.69 -9.18
CA ALA A 30 14.20 -36.03 -8.63
C ALA A 30 13.98 -36.07 -7.09
N ALA A 31 14.36 -35.01 -6.37
CA ALA A 31 14.11 -34.92 -4.93
C ALA A 31 12.60 -34.75 -4.61
N GLN A 32 11.86 -34.02 -5.45
CA GLN A 32 10.41 -33.80 -5.24
C GLN A 32 9.55 -35.05 -5.50
N THR A 33 10.04 -36.02 -6.26
CA THR A 33 9.31 -37.28 -6.56
C THR A 33 9.51 -38.37 -5.51
N SER A 34 10.32 -38.14 -4.48
CA SER A 34 10.59 -39.12 -3.40
C SER A 34 9.72 -38.96 -2.14
N LEU A 35 8.81 -37.98 -2.10
CA LEU A 35 7.86 -37.83 -1.00
C LEU A 35 6.63 -38.69 -1.24
N THR A 36 6.72 -39.96 -0.82
CA THR A 36 5.53 -40.79 -0.57
C THR A 36 4.63 -40.10 0.46
N PRO A 37 3.30 -40.08 0.30
CA PRO A 37 2.39 -39.47 1.26
C PRO A 37 2.46 -40.26 2.57
N GLY A 38 3.12 -39.68 3.56
CA GLY A 38 3.11 -40.17 4.93
C GLY A 38 1.68 -40.23 5.43
N ALA A 39 1.31 -41.37 6.02
CA ALA A 39 0.02 -41.59 6.63
C ALA A 39 -0.35 -40.44 7.59
N PRO A 40 -1.62 -40.02 7.64
CA PRO A 40 -2.05 -38.98 8.56
C PRO A 40 -1.78 -39.41 10.02
N PRO A 41 -1.42 -38.48 10.91
CA PRO A 41 -1.21 -38.79 12.32
C PRO A 41 -2.48 -39.41 12.91
N SER A 42 -2.35 -40.63 13.41
CA SER A 42 -3.39 -41.31 14.18
C SER A 42 -3.62 -40.54 15.48
N TYR A 43 -4.73 -39.81 15.56
CA TYR A 43 -5.21 -39.28 16.82
C TYR A 43 -5.65 -40.45 17.72
N PRO A 44 -5.28 -40.47 19.01
CA PRO A 44 -5.85 -41.44 19.94
C PRO A 44 -7.38 -41.19 20.04
N PRO A 45 -8.19 -42.25 20.10
CA PRO A 45 -9.63 -42.11 20.28
C PRO A 45 -9.92 -41.43 21.62
N PRO A 46 -10.95 -40.57 21.70
CA PRO A 46 -11.38 -40.00 22.97
C PRO A 46 -11.81 -41.14 23.90
N ALA A 47 -11.34 -41.07 25.14
CA ALA A 47 -11.68 -42.00 26.21
C ALA A 47 -13.20 -42.12 26.33
N ALA A 48 -13.69 -43.36 26.33
CA ALA A 48 -15.09 -43.69 26.58
C ALA A 48 -15.46 -43.29 28.01
N ALA A 49 -16.13 -42.14 28.15
CA ALA A 49 -16.83 -41.77 29.37
C ALA A 49 -18.17 -42.52 29.39
N GLY A 50 -18.16 -43.72 29.96
CA GLY A 50 -19.37 -44.41 30.40
C GLY A 50 -19.84 -43.84 31.73
N ALA A 51 -20.99 -43.18 31.73
CA ALA A 51 -21.91 -43.10 32.88
C ALA A 51 -23.30 -42.64 32.40
N PRO A 52 -24.39 -43.38 32.67
CA PRO A 52 -25.74 -42.92 32.39
C PRO A 52 -26.18 -41.88 33.42
N PHE A 53 -26.37 -40.64 33.00
CA PHE A 53 -27.09 -39.64 33.81
C PHE A 53 -28.58 -40.03 33.85
N SER A 54 -29.03 -40.46 35.03
CA SER A 54 -30.44 -40.61 35.36
C SER A 54 -31.06 -39.24 35.59
N PHE A 55 -32.06 -38.87 34.80
CA PHE A 55 -32.90 -37.71 35.05
C PHE A 55 -33.89 -38.02 36.19
N PRO A 56 -34.09 -37.13 37.18
CA PRO A 56 -35.19 -37.26 38.12
C PRO A 56 -36.51 -37.01 37.40
N ALA A 57 -37.50 -37.88 37.68
CA ALA A 57 -38.86 -37.78 37.18
C ALA A 57 -39.51 -36.45 37.61
N MET A 58 -40.01 -35.69 36.63
CA MET A 58 -40.87 -34.53 36.87
C MET A 58 -42.24 -35.00 37.40
N PRO A 59 -42.83 -34.30 38.40
CA PRO A 59 -44.18 -34.61 38.86
C PRO A 59 -45.23 -34.25 37.80
N ALA A 60 -46.23 -35.12 37.68
CA ALA A 60 -47.39 -34.96 36.82
C ALA A 60 -48.13 -33.65 37.13
N VAL A 61 -48.21 -32.77 36.14
CA VAL A 61 -49.03 -31.55 36.19
C VAL A 61 -50.45 -31.92 35.76
N SER A 62 -51.40 -31.74 36.68
CA SER A 62 -52.84 -31.92 36.44
C SER A 62 -53.38 -31.00 35.35
N PRO A 63 -54.38 -31.44 34.56
CA PRO A 63 -55.00 -30.61 33.54
C PRO A 63 -55.84 -29.49 34.15
N ALA A 64 -55.52 -28.26 33.77
CA ALA A 64 -56.30 -27.06 34.07
C ALA A 64 -57.65 -27.08 33.30
N PRO A 65 -58.71 -26.45 33.84
CA PRO A 65 -60.06 -26.54 33.32
C PRO A 65 -60.23 -25.85 31.96
N VAL A 66 -61.03 -26.51 31.13
CA VAL A 66 -61.54 -26.07 29.83
C VAL A 66 -62.24 -24.71 29.97
N ASN A 67 -61.58 -23.65 29.49
CA ASN A 67 -62.20 -22.34 29.32
C ASN A 67 -63.05 -22.35 28.04
N LYS A 68 -64.33 -22.04 28.21
CA LYS A 68 -65.32 -21.90 27.13
C LYS A 68 -64.91 -20.78 26.15
N PRO A 69 -65.09 -20.96 24.84
CA PRO A 69 -64.85 -19.91 23.87
C PRO A 69 -65.93 -18.83 24.01
N VAL A 70 -65.51 -17.63 24.40
CA VAL A 70 -66.33 -16.42 24.29
C VAL A 70 -66.26 -15.95 22.83
N LEU A 71 -67.36 -16.12 22.11
CA LEU A 71 -67.57 -15.55 20.79
C LEU A 71 -67.68 -14.02 20.92
N HIS A 72 -66.60 -13.32 20.60
CA HIS A 72 -66.64 -11.89 20.28
C HIS A 72 -66.84 -11.73 18.77
N PRO A 73 -67.91 -11.04 18.31
CA PRO A 73 -68.05 -10.68 16.92
C PRO A 73 -67.29 -9.38 16.68
N ASN A 74 -66.02 -9.49 16.32
CA ASN A 74 -65.31 -8.38 15.68
C ASN A 74 -64.53 -8.95 14.49
N GLY A 75 -65.13 -8.80 13.31
CA GLY A 75 -64.54 -9.16 12.02
C GLY A 75 -63.40 -8.22 11.63
N GLY A 76 -62.30 -8.28 12.37
CA GLY A 76 -61.01 -7.74 11.94
C GLY A 76 -60.25 -8.83 11.20
N ALA A 77 -59.95 -8.60 9.92
CA ALA A 77 -59.17 -9.50 9.09
C ALA A 77 -57.85 -9.87 9.80
N LEU A 78 -57.69 -11.16 10.13
CA LEU A 78 -56.47 -11.70 10.70
C LEU A 78 -55.44 -11.79 9.57
N ASP A 79 -54.67 -10.73 9.39
CA ASP A 79 -53.43 -10.78 8.60
C ASP A 79 -52.56 -11.90 9.19
N THR A 80 -52.40 -12.96 8.41
CA THR A 80 -51.71 -14.17 8.86
C THR A 80 -50.25 -13.83 9.19
N ALA A 81 -49.64 -14.52 10.16
CA ALA A 81 -48.24 -14.29 10.54
C ALA A 81 -47.26 -14.43 9.34
N ALA A 82 -47.67 -15.20 8.32
CA ALA A 82 -46.98 -15.32 7.04
C ALA A 82 -46.92 -13.99 6.27
N GLU A 83 -48.03 -13.25 6.22
CA GLU A 83 -48.12 -11.97 5.52
C GLU A 83 -47.25 -10.89 6.16
N LYS A 84 -47.17 -10.87 7.50
CA LYS A 84 -46.27 -9.98 8.24
C LYS A 84 -44.79 -10.29 7.97
N THR A 85 -44.45 -11.57 7.81
CA THR A 85 -43.08 -12.00 7.52
C THR A 85 -42.68 -11.62 6.09
N ALA A 86 -43.54 -11.88 5.10
CA ALA A 86 -43.31 -11.50 3.71
C ALA A 86 -43.14 -9.97 3.55
N LYS A 87 -43.96 -9.18 4.25
CA LYS A 87 -43.86 -7.71 4.23
C LYS A 87 -42.54 -7.21 4.82
N LYS A 88 -42.01 -7.88 5.85
CA LYS A 88 -40.72 -7.54 6.46
C LYS A 88 -39.54 -7.85 5.54
N GLU A 89 -39.58 -8.97 4.82
CA GLU A 89 -38.58 -9.33 3.81
C GLU A 89 -38.60 -8.37 2.62
N GLN A 90 -39.79 -7.98 2.15
CA GLN A 90 -39.93 -7.00 1.07
C GLN A 90 -39.33 -5.63 1.45
N ILE A 91 -39.60 -5.14 2.67
CA ILE A 91 -39.02 -3.89 3.17
C ILE A 91 -37.49 -3.98 3.28
N LEU A 92 -36.95 -5.15 3.68
CA LEU A 92 -35.50 -5.34 3.75
C LEU A 92 -34.86 -5.34 2.36
N ALA A 93 -35.48 -6.01 1.39
CA ALA A 93 -35.01 -6.03 0.00
C ALA A 93 -35.02 -4.63 -0.63
N GLU A 94 -36.08 -3.84 -0.40
CA GLU A 94 -36.18 -2.47 -0.89
C GLU A 94 -35.10 -1.56 -0.28
N LYS A 95 -34.83 -1.68 1.03
CA LYS A 95 -33.75 -0.93 1.69
C LYS A 95 -32.37 -1.27 1.13
N VAL A 96 -32.11 -2.56 0.87
CA VAL A 96 -30.85 -3.00 0.24
C VAL A 96 -30.72 -2.44 -1.17
N ALA A 97 -31.81 -2.43 -1.95
CA ALA A 97 -31.81 -1.87 -3.30
C ALA A 97 -31.53 -0.35 -3.33
N ILE A 98 -32.14 0.41 -2.40
CA ILE A 98 -31.89 1.85 -2.25
C ILE A 98 -30.43 2.12 -1.87
N GLU A 99 -29.87 1.34 -0.93
CA GLU A 99 -28.49 1.49 -0.50
C GLU A 99 -27.51 1.23 -1.65
N MET A 100 -27.74 0.16 -2.42
CA MET A 100 -26.96 -0.12 -3.63
C MET A 100 -27.08 0.99 -4.67
N ALA A 101 -28.26 1.59 -4.84
CA ALA A 101 -28.44 2.74 -5.73
C ALA A 101 -27.70 3.99 -5.26
N ASN A 102 -27.65 4.25 -3.95
CA ASN A 102 -26.89 5.37 -3.37
C ASN A 102 -25.39 5.17 -3.52
N ILE A 103 -24.89 3.95 -3.28
CA ILE A 103 -23.50 3.58 -3.52
C ILE A 103 -23.13 3.82 -5.00
N ARG A 104 -23.98 3.40 -5.94
CA ARG A 104 -23.79 3.68 -7.38
C ARG A 104 -23.75 5.19 -7.68
N LYS A 105 -24.54 6.02 -7.00
CA LYS A 105 -24.52 7.48 -7.18
C LYS A 105 -23.23 8.12 -6.66
N ILE A 106 -22.69 7.65 -5.54
CA ILE A 106 -21.40 8.11 -4.99
C ILE A 106 -20.28 7.84 -6.01
N PHE A 107 -20.25 6.65 -6.61
CA PHE A 107 -19.23 6.28 -7.61
C PHE A 107 -19.38 7.02 -8.95
N ARG A 108 -20.60 7.35 -9.41
CA ARG A 108 -20.81 8.14 -10.64
C ARG A 108 -20.20 9.54 -10.60
N LYS A 109 -20.04 10.14 -9.41
CA LYS A 109 -19.50 11.51 -9.28
C LYS A 109 -17.98 11.60 -9.53
N GLN A 110 -17.28 10.47 -9.66
CA GLN A 110 -15.82 10.40 -9.82
C GLN A 110 -15.31 10.36 -11.28
N GLY A 111 -16.18 10.57 -12.28
CA GLY A 111 -15.78 11.15 -13.58
C GLY A 111 -14.65 10.49 -14.38
N ARG A 112 -14.55 9.16 -14.42
CA ARG A 112 -13.80 8.44 -15.47
C ARG A 112 -14.80 7.79 -16.44
N GLU A 113 -14.58 7.92 -17.75
CA GLU A 113 -15.40 7.30 -18.82
C GLU A 113 -15.29 5.76 -18.90
N GLY A 114 -15.09 5.09 -17.76
CA GLY A 114 -15.10 3.63 -17.62
C GLY A 114 -16.34 3.17 -16.87
N ALA A 115 -16.67 1.87 -17.00
CA ALA A 115 -17.62 1.24 -16.08
C ALA A 115 -17.15 1.49 -14.63
N PRO A 116 -18.05 1.81 -13.68
CA PRO A 116 -17.65 2.10 -12.32
C PRO A 116 -16.92 0.89 -11.71
N THR A 117 -15.74 1.13 -11.15
CA THR A 117 -14.93 0.13 -10.44
C THR A 117 -14.85 0.47 -8.95
N VAL A 118 -14.52 -0.53 -8.14
CA VAL A 118 -14.31 -0.45 -6.70
C VAL A 118 -12.97 -1.11 -6.38
N ASN A 119 -12.14 -0.42 -5.60
CA ASN A 119 -10.86 -0.95 -5.14
C ASN A 119 -11.08 -1.95 -4.00
N VAL A 120 -10.71 -3.21 -4.24
CA VAL A 120 -10.84 -4.29 -3.26
C VAL A 120 -9.47 -4.90 -3.01
N TYR A 121 -9.07 -4.94 -1.75
CA TYR A 121 -7.80 -5.50 -1.30
C TYR A 121 -7.88 -7.01 -1.26
N ASP A 122 -6.81 -7.67 -1.66
CA ASP A 122 -6.64 -9.09 -1.41
C ASP A 122 -6.51 -9.37 0.11
N PRO A 123 -6.79 -10.60 0.56
CA PRO A 123 -6.77 -10.91 1.98
C PRO A 123 -5.37 -10.91 2.61
N THR A 124 -4.32 -10.90 1.80
CA THR A 124 -2.91 -10.81 2.22
C THR A 124 -2.34 -9.38 2.10
N PHE A 125 -3.11 -8.43 1.53
CA PHE A 125 -2.68 -7.05 1.28
C PHE A 125 -1.41 -6.96 0.42
N HIS A 126 -1.29 -7.82 -0.57
CA HIS A 126 -0.28 -7.76 -1.64
C HIS A 126 -0.79 -7.03 -2.88
N TYR A 127 -2.10 -7.00 -3.10
CA TYR A 127 -2.72 -6.40 -4.28
C TYR A 127 -4.01 -5.64 -3.94
N ILE A 128 -4.31 -4.63 -4.77
CA ILE A 128 -5.62 -4.01 -4.88
C ILE A 128 -6.16 -4.33 -6.27
N TYR A 129 -7.38 -4.87 -6.32
CA TYR A 129 -8.09 -5.14 -7.55
C TYR A 129 -9.04 -3.99 -7.88
N GLU A 130 -9.04 -3.53 -9.13
CA GLU A 130 -10.04 -2.58 -9.65
C GLU A 130 -11.29 -3.34 -10.13
N VAL A 131 -12.12 -3.80 -9.19
CA VAL A 131 -13.25 -4.69 -9.48
C VAL A 131 -14.43 -3.91 -10.07
N PRO A 132 -15.03 -4.33 -11.20
CA PRO A 132 -16.26 -3.72 -11.71
C PRO A 132 -17.37 -3.75 -10.66
N THR A 133 -18.06 -2.64 -10.40
CA THR A 133 -19.13 -2.58 -9.39
C THR A 133 -20.23 -3.61 -9.67
N ALA A 134 -20.48 -3.93 -10.95
CA ALA A 134 -21.46 -4.94 -11.36
C ALA A 134 -21.09 -6.38 -10.93
N ALA A 135 -19.80 -6.66 -10.70
CA ALA A 135 -19.32 -7.94 -10.22
C ALA A 135 -19.37 -8.06 -8.69
N VAL A 136 -19.64 -6.98 -7.95
CA VAL A 136 -19.70 -7.03 -6.48
C VAL A 136 -21.06 -7.57 -6.03
N THR A 137 -21.08 -8.78 -5.48
CA THR A 137 -22.32 -9.45 -5.02
C THR A 137 -22.65 -9.15 -3.56
N HIS A 138 -21.65 -8.77 -2.76
CA HIS A 138 -21.85 -8.39 -1.37
C HIS A 138 -20.84 -7.32 -0.95
N LEU A 139 -21.33 -6.27 -0.29
CA LEU A 139 -20.54 -5.25 0.38
C LEU A 139 -20.81 -5.31 1.88
N PRO A 140 -19.77 -5.14 2.73
CA PRO A 140 -19.99 -5.10 4.16
C PRO A 140 -20.86 -3.90 4.55
N PRO A 141 -21.68 -4.02 5.61
CA PRO A 141 -22.54 -2.93 6.06
C PRO A 141 -21.75 -1.66 6.40
N ALA A 142 -22.22 -0.50 5.92
CA ALA A 142 -21.56 0.80 6.14
C ALA A 142 -21.31 1.13 7.62
N LYS A 143 -22.17 0.62 8.53
CA LYS A 143 -22.06 0.77 9.99
C LYS A 143 -20.76 0.22 10.60
N LEU A 144 -19.99 -0.58 9.86
CA LEU A 144 -18.74 -1.15 10.34
C LEU A 144 -17.55 -0.17 10.25
N ASN A 145 -17.74 1.03 9.69
CA ASN A 145 -16.69 2.05 9.53
C ASN A 145 -15.42 1.49 8.87
N ILE A 146 -15.60 0.59 7.91
CA ILE A 146 -14.50 -0.10 7.23
C ILE A 146 -13.83 0.90 6.28
N THR A 147 -12.55 1.17 6.53
CA THR A 147 -11.75 2.07 5.68
C THR A 147 -11.28 1.42 4.39
N ARG A 148 -11.26 0.08 4.33
CA ARG A 148 -10.76 -0.70 3.19
C ARG A 148 -11.58 -1.94 2.95
N LEU A 149 -12.04 -2.10 1.72
CA LEU A 149 -12.78 -3.27 1.28
C LEU A 149 -11.81 -4.42 1.02
N VAL A 150 -11.96 -5.53 1.73
CA VAL A 150 -11.08 -6.71 1.62
C VAL A 150 -11.89 -7.89 1.13
N LEU A 151 -11.33 -8.69 0.23
CA LEU A 151 -11.96 -9.91 -0.28
C LEU A 151 -12.23 -10.93 0.83
N CYS A 152 -13.38 -11.60 0.75
CA CYS A 152 -13.70 -12.70 1.64
C CYS A 152 -12.98 -13.97 1.22
N ARG A 153 -12.11 -14.52 2.08
CA ARG A 153 -11.41 -15.80 1.83
C ARG A 153 -12.36 -17.01 1.70
N SER A 154 -13.55 -16.91 2.29
CA SER A 154 -14.54 -17.99 2.31
C SER A 154 -15.54 -17.91 1.17
N TYR A 155 -15.55 -16.82 0.39
CA TYR A 155 -16.43 -16.70 -0.77
C TYR A 155 -15.73 -17.22 -2.02
N HIS A 156 -16.45 -18.01 -2.81
CA HIS A 156 -16.00 -18.44 -4.13
C HIS A 156 -17.13 -18.24 -5.14
N PRO A 157 -16.89 -17.62 -6.32
CA PRO A 157 -17.92 -17.39 -7.33
C PRO A 157 -18.72 -18.65 -7.71
N SER A 158 -18.05 -19.79 -7.90
CA SER A 158 -18.70 -21.07 -8.22
C SER A 158 -19.41 -21.74 -7.03
N GLU A 159 -19.10 -21.32 -5.80
CA GLU A 159 -19.69 -21.89 -4.57
C GLU A 159 -20.06 -20.77 -3.58
N PRO A 160 -21.06 -19.91 -3.88
CA PRO A 160 -21.38 -18.74 -3.06
C PRO A 160 -21.76 -19.06 -1.61
N HIS A 161 -22.21 -20.29 -1.36
CA HIS A 161 -22.65 -20.80 -0.06
C HIS A 161 -21.48 -21.17 0.89
N ARG A 162 -20.23 -21.21 0.41
CA ARG A 162 -19.05 -21.44 1.27
C ARG A 162 -18.89 -20.37 2.36
N CYS A 163 -19.30 -19.14 2.06
CA CYS A 163 -19.33 -18.09 3.07
C CYS A 163 -20.60 -18.23 3.92
N LEU A 164 -20.46 -18.89 5.08
CA LEU A 164 -21.55 -19.08 6.04
C LEU A 164 -22.14 -17.76 6.57
N GLN A 165 -21.39 -16.66 6.47
CA GLN A 165 -21.84 -15.33 6.91
C GLN A 165 -22.76 -14.66 5.89
N GLN A 166 -22.72 -15.04 4.62
CA GLN A 166 -23.59 -14.50 3.55
C GLN A 166 -23.69 -12.96 3.61
N HIS A 167 -24.90 -12.41 3.76
CA HIS A 167 -25.19 -10.97 3.86
C HIS A 167 -24.69 -10.28 5.14
N LEU A 168 -24.23 -11.05 6.13
CA LEU A 168 -23.59 -10.55 7.35
C LEU A 168 -22.07 -10.53 7.24
N CYS A 169 -21.50 -10.96 6.11
CA CYS A 169 -20.06 -10.98 5.91
C CYS A 169 -19.49 -9.56 6.02
N LYS A 170 -18.39 -9.41 6.76
CA LYS A 170 -17.66 -8.13 6.90
C LYS A 170 -16.66 -7.89 5.77
N PHE A 171 -16.61 -8.77 4.79
CA PHE A 171 -15.70 -8.75 3.65
C PHE A 171 -16.49 -8.67 2.35
N VAL A 172 -15.84 -8.27 1.27
CA VAL A 172 -16.46 -8.16 -0.04
C VAL A 172 -16.56 -9.52 -0.71
N HIS A 173 -17.70 -9.80 -1.33
CA HIS A 173 -17.85 -10.91 -2.26
C HIS A 173 -17.90 -10.37 -3.68
N VAL A 174 -17.12 -10.97 -4.58
CA VAL A 174 -16.99 -10.56 -5.98
C VAL A 174 -17.22 -11.75 -6.88
N ASP A 175 -18.12 -11.64 -7.83
CA ASP A 175 -18.47 -12.63 -8.84
C ASP A 175 -17.78 -12.30 -10.16
N CYS A 176 -16.45 -12.37 -10.14
CA CYS A 176 -15.61 -12.26 -11.31
C CYS A 176 -14.32 -13.07 -11.14
N ASP A 177 -13.69 -13.39 -12.26
CA ASP A 177 -12.36 -14.00 -12.27
C ASP A 177 -11.30 -12.92 -11.98
N LEU A 178 -10.74 -12.95 -10.77
CA LEU A 178 -9.71 -12.00 -10.32
C LEU A 178 -8.43 -12.05 -11.16
N THR A 179 -8.19 -13.13 -11.91
CA THR A 179 -7.03 -13.21 -12.83
C THR A 179 -7.19 -12.30 -14.05
N THR A 180 -8.43 -11.93 -14.37
CA THR A 180 -8.77 -11.03 -15.49
C THR A 180 -8.94 -9.57 -15.07
N VAL A 181 -9.06 -9.32 -13.76
CA VAL A 181 -9.24 -7.98 -13.21
C VAL A 181 -7.87 -7.31 -13.04
N PRO A 182 -7.72 -6.03 -13.42
CA PRO A 182 -6.50 -5.28 -13.15
C PRO A 182 -6.15 -5.33 -11.66
N ALA A 183 -4.96 -5.84 -11.36
CA ALA A 183 -4.40 -5.93 -10.02
C ALA A 183 -3.20 -5.00 -9.90
N GLN A 184 -3.22 -4.11 -8.91
CA GLN A 184 -2.12 -3.23 -8.59
C GLN A 184 -1.39 -3.76 -7.35
N PRO A 185 -0.07 -4.00 -7.43
CA PRO A 185 0.70 -4.42 -6.26
C PRO A 185 0.74 -3.31 -5.23
N ILE A 186 0.69 -3.67 -3.95
CA ILE A 186 0.81 -2.71 -2.84
C ILE A 186 1.82 -3.19 -1.82
N HIS A 187 2.38 -2.25 -1.09
CA HIS A 187 3.21 -2.53 0.08
C HIS A 187 2.55 -1.93 1.31
N VAL A 188 2.30 -2.75 2.32
CA VAL A 188 1.83 -2.34 3.63
C VAL A 188 3.00 -2.34 4.60
N ASN A 189 3.13 -1.27 5.37
CA ASN A 189 4.18 -1.13 6.38
C ASN A 189 3.83 -1.98 7.60
N TYR A 190 4.41 -3.18 7.64
CA TYR A 190 4.35 -4.08 8.78
C TYR A 190 5.66 -3.98 9.57
N THR A 191 5.55 -4.07 10.89
CA THR A 191 6.67 -4.43 11.75
C THR A 191 6.72 -5.94 11.84
N TYR A 192 7.82 -6.55 11.44
CA TYR A 192 8.02 -8.00 11.46
C TYR A 192 8.82 -8.42 12.69
N ARG A 193 8.54 -9.60 13.24
CA ARG A 193 9.35 -10.15 14.34
C ARG A 193 10.76 -10.52 13.90
N ALA A 194 10.85 -11.06 12.69
CA ALA A 194 12.09 -11.45 12.04
C ALA A 194 11.94 -11.20 10.54
N LEU A 195 13.05 -10.97 9.84
CA LEU A 195 13.04 -10.78 8.38
C LEU A 195 12.49 -12.00 7.63
N ALA A 196 12.69 -13.21 8.15
CA ALA A 196 12.14 -14.44 7.59
C ALA A 196 10.60 -14.46 7.57
N ASN A 197 9.95 -13.61 8.36
CA ASN A 197 8.48 -13.48 8.39
C ASN A 197 7.98 -12.45 7.35
N CYS A 198 8.88 -11.74 6.67
CA CYS A 198 8.51 -10.78 5.64
C CYS A 198 7.87 -11.51 4.46
N THR A 199 6.67 -11.07 4.08
CA THR A 199 5.91 -11.69 2.97
C THR A 199 6.14 -11.01 1.63
N TYR A 200 6.85 -9.88 1.61
CA TYR A 200 7.20 -9.16 0.40
C TYR A 200 8.60 -9.55 -0.07
N SER A 201 8.83 -9.54 -1.38
CA SER A 201 10.17 -9.72 -1.94
C SER A 201 11.11 -8.60 -1.49
N ARG A 202 12.35 -8.97 -1.19
CA ARG A 202 13.39 -8.08 -0.67
C ARG A 202 14.59 -8.08 -1.60
N LEU A 203 15.45 -7.06 -1.50
CA LEU A 203 16.78 -7.14 -2.11
C LEU A 203 17.58 -8.30 -1.46
N PRO A 204 18.58 -8.86 -2.16
CA PRO A 204 19.43 -9.91 -1.62
C PRO A 204 20.20 -9.44 -0.39
N GLU A 205 20.56 -10.38 0.48
CA GLU A 205 21.37 -10.15 1.68
C GLU A 205 22.86 -10.01 1.35
N GLY A 206 23.62 -9.46 2.32
CA GLY A 206 25.09 -9.41 2.27
C GLY A 206 25.68 -8.03 2.09
N GLU A 207 24.86 -6.99 1.90
CA GLU A 207 25.34 -5.65 1.64
C GLU A 207 24.72 -4.60 2.55
N VAL A 208 25.46 -3.50 2.71
CA VAL A 208 25.00 -2.30 3.42
C VAL A 208 24.98 -1.18 2.40
N LEU A 209 23.80 -0.63 2.17
CA LEU A 209 23.56 0.47 1.26
C LEU A 209 23.59 1.79 2.03
N GLU A 210 24.31 2.77 1.51
CA GLU A 210 24.28 4.14 2.01
C GLU A 210 23.13 4.90 1.37
N ILE A 211 22.16 5.32 2.19
CA ILE A 211 20.94 5.96 1.73
C ILE A 211 20.88 7.38 2.31
N PRO A 212 20.68 8.43 1.51
CA PRO A 212 20.53 9.78 2.01
C PRO A 212 19.43 9.89 3.06
N SER A 213 19.73 10.55 4.17
CA SER A 213 18.77 10.85 5.23
C SER A 213 17.64 11.74 4.71
N GLU A 214 16.46 11.61 5.34
CA GLU A 214 15.29 12.44 5.02
C GLU A 214 15.51 13.92 5.35
N SER A 215 16.41 14.23 6.28
CA SER A 215 16.69 15.59 6.75
C SER A 215 17.32 16.49 5.68
N GLY A 216 17.73 15.93 4.54
CA GLY A 216 18.37 16.68 3.44
C GLY A 216 19.77 17.19 3.79
N LYS A 217 20.25 16.96 5.01
CA LYS A 217 21.67 17.08 5.37
C LYS A 217 22.40 15.93 4.69
N GLU A 218 23.67 16.12 4.33
CA GLU A 218 24.54 15.14 3.66
C GLU A 218 24.80 13.85 4.48
N GLU A 219 24.01 13.60 5.51
CA GLU A 219 24.06 12.39 6.32
C GLU A 219 23.52 11.21 5.54
N MET A 220 24.39 10.21 5.33
CA MET A 220 24.02 8.93 4.78
C MET A 220 23.67 7.97 5.92
N THR A 221 22.53 7.31 5.81
CA THR A 221 22.15 6.21 6.71
C THR A 221 22.57 4.89 6.09
N ALA A 222 23.42 4.15 6.79
CA ALA A 222 23.76 2.78 6.44
C ALA A 222 22.57 1.85 6.72
N MET A 223 22.13 1.09 5.70
CA MET A 223 21.02 0.16 5.81
C MET A 223 21.37 -1.17 5.16
N PRO A 224 21.15 -2.33 5.80
CA PRO A 224 21.31 -3.61 5.14
C PRO A 224 20.36 -3.73 3.94
N SER A 225 20.86 -4.22 2.80
CA SER A 225 20.10 -4.34 1.55
C SER A 225 18.83 -5.16 1.74
N ASP A 226 18.90 -6.24 2.51
CA ASP A 226 17.80 -7.14 2.77
C ASP A 226 16.68 -6.55 3.63
N HIS A 227 16.87 -5.36 4.21
CA HIS A 227 15.80 -4.61 4.87
C HIS A 227 14.99 -3.75 3.89
N LEU A 228 15.33 -3.74 2.60
CA LEU A 228 14.58 -3.04 1.58
C LEU A 228 13.66 -3.99 0.82
N LEU A 229 12.40 -3.57 0.68
CA LEU A 229 11.47 -4.23 -0.25
C LEU A 229 11.87 -3.95 -1.68
N ILE A 230 11.62 -4.92 -2.57
CA ILE A 230 11.77 -4.71 -4.01
C ILE A 230 10.77 -3.65 -4.48
N THR A 231 11.28 -2.45 -4.73
CA THR A 231 10.61 -1.35 -5.43
C THR A 231 11.43 -0.93 -6.65
N ARG A 232 10.82 -0.25 -7.63
CA ARG A 232 11.52 0.37 -8.76
C ARG A 232 12.69 1.25 -8.29
N GLY A 233 12.49 2.01 -7.21
CA GLY A 233 13.55 2.81 -6.57
C GLY A 233 14.71 1.96 -6.04
N SER A 234 14.40 0.95 -5.22
CA SER A 234 15.43 0.10 -4.61
C SER A 234 16.23 -0.71 -5.63
N VAL A 235 15.57 -1.25 -6.66
CA VAL A 235 16.23 -2.05 -7.70
C VAL A 235 17.11 -1.18 -8.58
N TRP A 236 16.64 0.02 -8.94
CA TRP A 236 17.49 0.97 -9.67
C TRP A 236 18.74 1.34 -8.87
N TRP A 237 18.57 1.63 -7.57
CA TRP A 237 19.68 1.95 -6.69
C TRP A 237 20.68 0.80 -6.58
N TYR A 238 20.18 -0.40 -6.31
CA TYR A 238 21.00 -1.60 -6.16
C TYR A 238 21.75 -1.95 -7.46
N ARG A 239 21.11 -1.77 -8.62
CA ARG A 239 21.75 -1.97 -9.94
C ARG A 239 22.91 -1.02 -10.23
N LYS A 240 23.02 0.13 -9.56
CA LYS A 240 24.22 0.98 -9.70
C LYS A 240 25.46 0.30 -9.14
N LEU A 241 25.28 -0.52 -8.11
CA LEU A 241 26.35 -1.27 -7.47
C LEU A 241 26.51 -2.65 -8.12
N HIS A 242 25.40 -3.25 -8.58
CA HIS A 242 25.35 -4.59 -9.19
C HIS A 242 24.61 -4.57 -10.53
N PRO A 243 25.28 -4.15 -11.63
CA PRO A 243 24.65 -4.02 -12.95
C PRO A 243 23.98 -5.30 -13.47
N GLU A 244 24.43 -6.47 -13.04
CA GLU A 244 23.90 -7.79 -13.39
C GLU A 244 22.62 -8.17 -12.62
N TYR A 245 22.30 -7.45 -11.54
CA TYR A 245 21.19 -7.81 -10.69
C TYR A 245 19.85 -7.72 -11.42
N THR A 246 19.09 -8.81 -11.33
CA THR A 246 17.74 -8.90 -11.88
C THR A 246 16.76 -9.23 -10.77
N ALA A 247 15.90 -8.28 -10.45
CA ALA A 247 14.84 -8.48 -9.48
C ALA A 247 13.79 -9.45 -10.02
N VAL A 248 13.35 -10.38 -9.18
CA VAL A 248 12.24 -11.30 -9.46
C VAL A 248 11.16 -11.07 -8.42
N VAL A 249 9.93 -10.83 -8.88
CA VAL A 249 8.75 -10.64 -8.04
C VAL A 249 7.66 -11.56 -8.57
N ASP A 250 7.09 -12.41 -7.72
CA ASP A 250 6.05 -13.39 -8.09
C ASP A 250 6.43 -14.22 -9.33
N ASP A 251 7.63 -14.79 -9.32
CA ASP A 251 8.24 -15.58 -10.41
C ASP A 251 8.40 -14.84 -11.75
N LYS A 252 8.25 -13.51 -11.77
CA LYS A 252 8.43 -12.67 -12.94
C LYS A 252 9.64 -11.77 -12.80
N VAL A 253 10.41 -11.68 -13.88
CA VAL A 253 11.51 -10.72 -13.97
C VAL A 253 10.94 -9.30 -13.95
N PHE A 254 11.39 -8.52 -12.98
CA PHE A 254 10.98 -7.13 -12.80
C PHE A 254 11.90 -6.21 -13.61
N GLU A 255 11.42 -5.80 -14.78
CA GLU A 255 12.14 -4.89 -15.66
C GLU A 255 12.06 -3.45 -15.14
N VAL A 256 13.16 -2.99 -14.53
CA VAL A 256 13.34 -1.57 -14.26
C VAL A 256 13.93 -0.90 -15.48
N LYS A 257 13.10 -0.13 -16.21
CA LYS A 257 13.60 0.86 -17.17
C LYS A 257 14.43 1.88 -16.40
N THR A 258 15.60 2.21 -16.92
CA THR A 258 16.39 3.34 -16.42
C THR A 258 15.49 4.57 -16.43
N PRO A 259 15.16 5.14 -15.27
CA PRO A 259 14.37 6.34 -15.22
C PRO A 259 15.17 7.48 -15.84
N GLU A 260 14.50 8.30 -16.64
CA GLU A 260 15.09 9.50 -17.26
C GLU A 260 15.56 10.50 -16.20
N THR A 261 14.94 10.45 -15.02
CA THR A 261 15.35 11.16 -13.82
C THR A 261 16.06 10.20 -12.86
N PRO A 262 17.13 10.63 -12.17
CA PRO A 262 17.76 9.80 -11.15
C PRO A 262 16.68 9.37 -10.14
N ALA A 263 16.52 8.06 -9.95
CA ALA A 263 15.47 7.57 -9.07
C ALA A 263 15.71 8.18 -7.67
N PRO A 264 14.66 8.69 -7.03
CA PRO A 264 14.82 9.33 -5.74
C PRO A 264 15.34 8.31 -4.75
N SER A 265 16.53 8.56 -4.22
CA SER A 265 17.17 7.84 -3.11
C SER A 265 16.44 8.06 -1.77
N ARG A 266 15.18 8.51 -1.82
CA ARG A 266 14.39 8.93 -0.68
C ARG A 266 13.41 7.84 -0.29
N ARG A 267 13.00 7.86 0.97
CA ARG A 267 11.97 6.96 1.49
C ARG A 267 10.58 7.34 0.95
N CYS A 268 9.69 6.35 0.86
CA CYS A 268 8.32 6.58 0.41
C CYS A 268 7.47 7.12 1.57
N VAL A 269 7.08 8.40 1.49
CA VAL A 269 6.21 9.05 2.48
C VAL A 269 4.89 8.31 2.70
N ASN A 270 4.28 7.76 1.64
CA ASN A 270 3.04 6.99 1.75
C ASN A 270 3.23 5.67 2.50
N TYR A 271 4.36 5.00 2.28
CA TYR A 271 4.69 3.76 2.98
C TYR A 271 5.02 4.04 4.46
N ASP A 272 5.82 5.06 4.74
CA ASP A 272 6.28 5.36 6.10
C ASP A 272 5.20 5.99 6.97
N HIS A 273 4.46 6.98 6.45
CA HIS A 273 3.43 7.70 7.21
C HIS A 273 2.02 7.17 6.95
N GLY A 274 1.67 6.88 5.69
CA GLY A 274 0.36 6.31 5.34
C GLY A 274 0.21 4.83 5.67
N CYS A 275 1.29 4.18 6.11
CA CYS A 275 1.41 2.75 6.38
C CYS A 275 1.07 1.85 5.18
N VAL A 276 0.79 2.42 4.00
CA VAL A 276 0.50 1.71 2.75
C VAL A 276 0.92 2.57 1.56
N CYS A 277 1.71 1.96 0.67
CA CYS A 277 2.00 2.49 -0.65
C CYS A 277 1.20 1.72 -1.70
N SER A 278 0.38 2.45 -2.46
CA SER A 278 -0.43 1.91 -3.56
C SER A 278 0.39 1.50 -4.77
N ASP A 279 1.64 1.95 -4.90
CA ASP A 279 2.48 1.61 -6.04
C ASP A 279 3.24 0.29 -5.84
N GLY A 280 3.30 -0.23 -4.61
CA GLY A 280 3.96 -1.50 -4.29
C GLY A 280 5.39 -1.56 -4.85
N HIS A 281 5.68 -2.61 -5.63
CA HIS A 281 6.98 -2.79 -6.27
C HIS A 281 7.23 -1.82 -7.45
N HIS A 282 6.22 -1.12 -7.97
CA HIS A 282 6.41 -0.05 -8.96
C HIS A 282 6.81 1.29 -8.32
N CYS A 283 6.82 1.41 -7.00
CA CYS A 283 7.16 2.65 -6.32
C CYS A 283 8.56 3.15 -6.69
N ALA A 284 8.68 4.43 -7.01
CA ALA A 284 9.97 5.06 -7.33
C ALA A 284 10.88 5.25 -6.11
N TYR A 285 10.35 5.07 -4.90
CA TYR A 285 11.00 5.36 -3.64
C TYR A 285 11.36 4.08 -2.87
N LEU A 286 12.17 4.22 -1.84
CA LEU A 286 12.62 3.12 -0.99
C LEU A 286 11.58 2.79 0.08
N HIS A 287 11.32 1.50 0.30
CA HIS A 287 10.44 1.00 1.37
C HIS A 287 11.26 0.15 2.34
N PHE A 288 11.25 0.53 3.62
CA PHE A 288 12.07 -0.11 4.64
C PHE A 288 11.25 -1.10 5.48
N ILE A 289 11.83 -2.25 5.76
CA ILE A 289 11.27 -3.20 6.70
C ILE A 289 11.66 -2.77 8.10
N THR A 290 10.68 -2.72 9.01
CA THR A 290 10.95 -2.59 10.45
C THR A 290 10.95 -3.98 11.08
N VAL A 291 12.01 -4.33 11.81
CA VAL A 291 12.12 -5.59 12.57
C VAL A 291 12.05 -5.28 14.07
N ASP A 292 11.26 -6.04 14.81
CA ASP A 292 11.07 -5.92 16.27
C ASP A 292 10.92 -7.34 16.85
N ASP A 293 12.01 -7.87 17.40
CA ASP A 293 12.09 -9.23 17.93
C ASP A 293 11.22 -9.47 19.17
N THR A 294 10.78 -8.38 19.82
CA THR A 294 9.91 -8.40 20.99
C THR A 294 8.45 -8.72 20.65
N LEU A 295 8.08 -8.71 19.36
CA LEU A 295 6.74 -9.06 18.92
C LEU A 295 6.36 -10.50 19.28
N SER A 296 5.19 -10.67 19.89
CA SER A 296 4.62 -12.00 20.15
C SER A 296 4.08 -12.67 18.89
N ALA A 297 3.61 -11.88 17.92
CA ALA A 297 3.11 -12.33 16.62
C ALA A 297 4.21 -12.26 15.55
N PRO A 298 4.10 -13.00 14.43
CA PRO A 298 5.09 -12.96 13.34
C PRO A 298 5.27 -11.57 12.74
N PHE A 299 4.22 -10.76 12.73
CA PHE A 299 4.21 -9.36 12.31
C PHE A 299 3.01 -8.61 12.91
N ARG A 300 3.10 -7.28 12.98
CA ARG A 300 1.99 -6.36 13.28
C ARG A 300 1.93 -5.27 12.22
N ARG A 301 0.74 -4.79 11.88
CA ARG A 301 0.61 -3.60 11.03
C ARG A 301 1.10 -2.39 11.82
N LYS A 302 1.95 -1.55 11.20
CA LYS A 302 2.31 -0.27 11.80
C LYS A 302 1.05 0.57 11.88
N ILE A 303 0.71 1.04 13.08
CA ILE A 303 -0.43 1.93 13.26
C ILE A 303 0.08 3.31 12.90
N GLN A 304 -0.68 4.04 12.08
CA GLN A 304 -0.37 5.43 11.78
C GLN A 304 -0.27 6.17 13.11
N ALA A 305 0.89 6.76 13.39
CA ALA A 305 1.05 7.67 14.51
C ALA A 305 -0.08 8.70 14.39
N SER A 306 -0.82 8.94 15.47
CA SER A 306 -1.88 9.94 15.46
C SER A 306 -1.27 11.28 15.04
N ALA A 307 -2.03 12.16 14.39
CA ALA A 307 -1.52 13.47 13.99
C ALA A 307 -0.84 14.22 15.15
N ALA A 308 -1.31 14.01 16.38
CA ALA A 308 -0.71 14.53 17.61
C ALA A 308 0.73 14.03 17.86
N THR A 309 1.03 12.76 17.59
CA THR A 309 2.41 12.24 17.74
C THR A 309 3.34 12.79 16.66
N TYR A 310 2.81 13.12 15.48
CA TYR A 310 3.60 13.71 14.39
C TYR A 310 3.90 15.20 14.62
N GLU A 311 2.93 15.97 15.13
CA GLU A 311 3.17 17.36 15.56
C GLU A 311 4.19 17.43 16.69
N GLU A 312 4.17 16.46 17.60
CA GLU A 312 5.14 16.37 18.70
C GLU A 312 6.54 15.97 18.21
N MET A 313 6.65 15.00 17.29
CA MET A 313 7.93 14.60 16.69
C MET A 313 8.56 15.67 15.79
N ASN A 314 7.76 16.54 15.18
CA ASN A 314 8.23 17.65 14.34
C ASN A 314 8.15 19.01 15.04
N LYS A 315 7.83 19.05 16.34
CA LYS A 315 7.96 20.29 17.10
C LYS A 315 9.45 20.62 17.09
N PRO A 316 9.87 21.75 16.50
CA PRO A 316 11.28 22.15 16.56
C PRO A 316 11.64 22.14 18.04
N ALA A 317 12.74 21.46 18.39
CA ALA A 317 13.23 21.46 19.75
C ALA A 317 13.32 22.93 20.16
N GLU A 318 12.45 23.35 21.08
CA GLU A 318 12.53 24.68 21.64
C GLU A 318 13.89 24.71 22.33
N GLU A 319 14.88 25.33 21.68
CA GLU A 319 16.17 25.62 22.27
C GLU A 319 15.88 26.47 23.51
N GLU A 320 15.84 25.80 24.66
CA GLU A 320 15.76 26.46 25.95
C GLU A 320 17.07 27.21 26.17
N GLY A 321 17.09 28.45 25.67
CA GLY A 321 17.97 29.51 26.12
C GLY A 321 19.18 29.81 25.26
N GLU A 322 19.00 30.71 24.29
CA GLU A 322 19.96 31.79 24.08
C GLU A 322 19.23 33.04 23.56
N LYS A 323 19.05 34.02 24.46
CA LYS A 323 18.70 35.39 24.07
C LYS A 323 19.93 36.00 23.40
N ASP A 324 19.83 36.28 22.11
CA ASP A 324 20.05 37.61 21.51
C ASP A 324 20.50 37.50 20.05
N THR A 325 19.98 38.44 19.26
CA THR A 325 20.29 38.76 17.84
C THR A 325 19.69 37.83 16.77
N ALA A 326 18.47 38.17 16.36
CA ALA A 326 17.89 37.68 15.12
C ALA A 326 18.67 38.22 13.90
N PRO A 327 19.09 37.37 12.95
CA PRO A 327 19.59 37.83 11.66
C PRO A 327 18.42 38.39 10.81
N PRO A 328 18.69 39.34 9.90
CA PRO A 328 17.66 39.94 9.06
C PRO A 328 17.03 38.89 8.15
N LEU A 329 15.69 38.92 8.06
CA LEU A 329 14.88 38.08 7.18
C LEU A 329 15.26 38.35 5.71
N GLU A 330 15.93 37.40 5.07
CA GLU A 330 16.26 37.47 3.65
C GLU A 330 15.03 37.23 2.76
N HIS A 331 15.01 37.94 1.63
CA HIS A 331 13.95 37.92 0.64
C HIS A 331 13.86 36.55 -0.07
N VAL A 332 12.66 35.96 -0.10
CA VAL A 332 12.42 34.68 -0.80
C VAL A 332 11.96 34.94 -2.23
N TRP A 333 12.75 34.48 -3.20
CA TRP A 333 12.40 34.52 -4.62
C TRP A 333 11.89 33.16 -5.08
N LEU A 334 10.65 33.11 -5.56
CA LEU A 334 10.03 31.88 -6.06
C LEU A 334 10.08 31.84 -7.60
N ARG A 335 10.63 30.76 -8.16
CA ARG A 335 10.62 30.48 -9.60
C ARG A 335 9.37 29.66 -9.93
N ALA A 336 8.55 30.13 -10.87
CA ALA A 336 7.36 29.40 -11.30
C ALA A 336 7.76 28.06 -11.95
N ALA A 337 7.27 26.94 -11.39
CA ALA A 337 7.34 25.64 -12.01
C ALA A 337 6.19 25.49 -13.04
N LYS A 338 6.50 24.84 -14.16
CA LYS A 338 5.64 24.63 -15.33
C LYS A 338 4.30 23.99 -14.92
N ALA A 339 3.20 24.72 -15.11
CA ALA A 339 1.85 24.16 -15.02
C ALA A 339 1.28 24.06 -16.44
N ASP A 340 0.99 22.84 -16.90
CA ASP A 340 0.50 22.52 -18.26
C ASP A 340 -0.96 22.93 -18.53
N VAL A 341 -1.49 23.91 -17.80
CA VAL A 341 -2.86 24.40 -18.01
C VAL A 341 -2.86 25.92 -17.89
N MET A 342 -2.41 26.59 -18.95
CA MET A 342 -2.87 27.87 -19.51
C MET A 342 -1.75 28.43 -20.39
N GLY A 343 -2.11 28.83 -21.63
CA GLY A 343 -1.19 29.14 -22.71
C GLY A 343 -0.18 30.26 -22.41
N ASP A 344 0.96 30.14 -23.10
CA ASP A 344 2.00 31.15 -23.34
C ASP A 344 2.32 32.09 -22.16
N SER A 345 2.97 31.54 -21.14
CA SER A 345 3.79 32.35 -20.23
C SER A 345 5.25 32.29 -20.70
N PRO A 346 5.89 33.41 -21.07
CA PRO A 346 7.29 33.41 -21.47
C PRO A 346 8.17 33.00 -20.28
N GLU A 347 9.18 32.15 -20.55
CA GLU A 347 10.18 31.73 -19.57
C GLU A 347 10.76 32.94 -18.83
N GLY A 348 10.76 32.91 -17.50
CA GLY A 348 11.45 33.91 -16.68
C GLY A 348 10.57 34.89 -15.90
N THR A 349 9.31 34.56 -15.62
CA THR A 349 8.49 35.36 -14.68
C THR A 349 8.91 35.10 -13.23
N TYR A 350 9.26 36.15 -12.49
CA TYR A 350 9.57 36.10 -11.05
C TYR A 350 8.44 36.73 -10.25
N PHE A 351 8.16 36.14 -9.09
CA PHE A 351 7.21 36.70 -8.13
C PHE A 351 7.95 37.05 -6.85
N TYR A 352 7.70 38.26 -6.36
CA TYR A 352 8.21 38.75 -5.09
C TYR A 352 7.10 38.70 -4.04
N LEU A 353 7.40 38.11 -2.89
CA LEU A 353 6.53 38.13 -1.72
C LEU A 353 7.25 38.90 -0.60
N PRO A 354 6.80 40.12 -0.25
CA PRO A 354 7.41 40.86 0.83
C PRO A 354 7.13 40.18 2.19
N PRO A 355 8.02 40.35 3.19
CA PRO A 355 7.79 39.86 4.54
C PRO A 355 6.46 40.39 5.09
N GLY A 356 5.54 39.49 5.46
CA GLY A 356 4.23 39.83 6.01
C GLY A 356 3.12 40.13 4.99
N GLY A 357 3.38 40.03 3.69
CA GLY A 357 2.37 40.22 2.63
C GLY A 357 1.63 38.92 2.25
N MET A 358 0.33 39.02 1.94
CA MET A 358 -0.49 37.90 1.40
C MET A 358 -0.62 37.92 -0.13
N THR A 359 -0.02 38.90 -0.81
CA THR A 359 -0.16 39.10 -2.26
C THR A 359 1.18 38.98 -2.97
N LEU A 360 1.25 38.06 -3.94
CA LEU A 360 2.40 37.91 -4.84
C LEU A 360 2.38 39.02 -5.90
N THR A 361 3.47 39.76 -6.01
CA THR A 361 3.62 40.78 -7.05
C THR A 361 4.50 40.23 -8.17
N LYS A 362 4.01 40.26 -9.41
CA LYS A 362 4.81 39.92 -10.59
C LYS A 362 5.85 41.02 -10.80
N VAL A 363 7.12 40.65 -10.95
CA VAL A 363 8.20 41.61 -11.19
C VAL A 363 8.84 41.32 -12.55
N ASP A 364 8.96 42.34 -13.40
CA ASP A 364 9.69 42.23 -14.66
C ASP A 364 11.21 42.25 -14.40
N LYS A 365 11.93 41.38 -15.11
CA LYS A 365 13.38 41.17 -14.93
C LYS A 365 14.21 42.46 -15.11
N SER A 366 13.71 43.44 -15.85
CA SER A 366 14.37 44.74 -16.06
C SER A 366 14.35 45.66 -14.83
N ALA A 367 13.53 45.38 -13.81
CA ALA A 367 13.45 46.16 -12.57
C ALA A 367 14.43 45.68 -11.46
N VAL A 368 15.18 44.59 -11.70
CA VAL A 368 16.03 43.93 -10.67
C VAL A 368 17.50 44.40 -10.71
N VAL A 369 17.87 45.32 -11.60
CA VAL A 369 19.20 45.93 -11.61
C VAL A 369 19.11 47.37 -11.09
N GLY A 370 19.15 47.49 -9.76
CA GLY A 370 19.33 48.76 -9.05
C GLY A 370 20.58 48.66 -8.16
N GLU A 371 21.54 49.52 -8.44
CA GLU A 371 22.88 49.59 -7.83
C GLU A 371 22.83 49.80 -6.31
N ILE A 372 23.72 49.11 -5.57
CA ILE A 372 24.01 49.37 -4.16
C ILE A 372 25.13 50.42 -4.10
N PRO A 373 24.91 51.64 -3.57
CA PRO A 373 25.98 52.60 -3.35
C PRO A 373 26.54 52.47 -1.93
N GLY A 374 27.86 52.32 -1.80
CA GLY A 374 28.56 52.56 -0.54
C GLY A 374 29.49 51.43 -0.09
N ALA A 375 30.69 51.39 -0.67
CA ALA A 375 31.87 50.90 0.03
C ALA A 375 33.03 51.84 -0.35
N GLU A 376 33.40 52.69 0.60
CA GLU A 376 34.53 53.61 0.51
C GLU A 376 35.84 52.80 0.54
N GLU A 377 36.59 52.81 -0.56
CA GLU A 377 37.99 52.39 -0.56
C GLU A 377 38.86 53.54 -0.03
N SER A 378 39.49 53.28 1.11
CA SER A 378 40.52 54.13 1.67
C SER A 378 41.90 53.53 1.41
N GLY A 379 42.79 54.34 0.82
CA GLY A 379 44.22 54.31 1.12
C GLY A 379 45.10 53.36 0.30
N GLY A 380 45.69 53.91 -0.77
CA GLY A 380 47.03 54.48 -0.58
C GLY A 380 48.25 53.75 -1.18
N VAL A 381 48.85 54.48 -2.15
CA VAL A 381 50.29 54.80 -2.26
C VAL A 381 51.19 53.87 -3.11
N SER A 382 51.56 54.42 -4.28
CA SER A 382 52.85 54.46 -5.03
C SER A 382 53.78 53.23 -5.05
N GLU A 383 54.52 52.93 -6.12
CA GLU A 383 55.41 53.84 -6.85
C GLU A 383 55.93 53.15 -8.13
N ALA A 384 56.43 53.96 -9.05
CA ALA A 384 56.98 53.59 -10.36
C ALA A 384 58.25 52.72 -10.27
N SER A 385 58.57 51.96 -11.33
CA SER A 385 59.59 52.37 -12.32
C SER A 385 60.00 51.22 -13.27
N GLN A 386 59.99 51.56 -14.56
CA GLN A 386 60.99 51.25 -15.61
C GLN A 386 61.69 49.87 -15.69
N GLN A 387 61.54 49.30 -16.89
CA GLN A 387 62.59 48.72 -17.76
C GLN A 387 63.57 47.69 -17.18
N SER A 388 63.49 46.45 -17.67
CA SER A 388 64.39 45.93 -18.73
C SER A 388 63.81 44.68 -19.36
#